data_AF-A0A940B3U2-F1
#
_entry.id   AF-A0A940B3U2-F1
#
_cell.length_a   1.000
_cell.length_b   1.000
_cell.length_c   1.000
_cell.angle_alpha   90.00
_cell.angle_beta   90.00
_cell.angle_gamma   90.00
#
_symmetry.space_group_name_H-M   'P 1'
#
loop_
_entity.id
_entity.type
_entity.pdbx_description
1 polymer ?
#
loop_
_entity_poly.entity_id
_entity_poly.type
_entity_poly.pdbx_seq_one_letter_code
_entity_poly.pdbx_strand_id
1 'polypeptide(L)'
;MIASHDIGLSNGCQLKASEPSSSWGGAWTEEKLNAFEKYVNAYLTIMNKYRDQNDWKLIYFDGFAGSGSRQETAPDEDNQLMLDLINEHQITTDELSPYKGAAERVLNISKKGFDYYYFIDKDEVSSKQLREKLTPICKGRKPEFRHSDANTEVKKLATALHNNSKLKALVLLDPFGMQVN
;
A
#
# COMPACT_ATOMS: atom_id res chain seq x y z
N MET A 1 69.43 21.68 2.96
CA MET A 1 68.96 20.60 3.86
C MET A 1 67.72 21.16 4.52
N ILE A 2 66.47 20.82 4.20
CA ILE A 2 65.87 19.62 3.58
C ILE A 2 64.78 20.12 2.61
N ALA A 3 64.73 19.52 1.43
CA ALA A 3 63.64 19.65 0.48
C ALA A 3 62.58 18.59 0.78
N SER A 4 61.31 18.93 0.68
CA SER A 4 60.24 18.00 0.27
C SER A 4 59.22 18.78 -0.55
N HIS A 5 59.15 18.40 -1.83
CA HIS A 5 58.07 18.71 -2.76
C HIS A 5 56.78 18.03 -2.29
N ASP A 6 55.62 18.66 -2.54
CA ASP A 6 54.42 17.92 -2.97
C ASP A 6 53.49 18.79 -3.85
N ILE A 7 53.62 18.50 -5.14
CA ILE A 7 52.66 18.39 -6.26
C ILE A 7 51.18 18.71 -5.93
N GLY A 8 50.60 19.65 -6.70
CA GLY A 8 49.21 20.08 -6.56
C GLY A 8 48.17 19.20 -7.24
N LEU A 9 46.90 19.52 -7.00
CA LEU A 9 45.75 19.06 -7.79
C LEU A 9 44.65 20.13 -7.81
N SER A 10 43.95 20.15 -8.93
CA SER A 10 43.04 21.15 -9.48
C SER A 10 41.83 21.55 -8.61
N ASN A 11 41.50 22.84 -8.64
CA ASN A 11 40.20 23.37 -8.18
C ASN A 11 39.06 22.85 -9.06
N GLY A 12 38.38 21.81 -8.59
CA GLY A 12 37.14 21.31 -9.15
C GLY A 12 35.97 22.27 -8.84
N CYS A 13 35.23 22.63 -9.88
CA CYS A 13 33.96 23.35 -9.81
C CYS A 13 32.94 22.54 -8.99
N GLN A 14 32.73 22.90 -7.72
CA GLN A 14 31.62 22.37 -6.92
C GLN A 14 30.32 23.04 -7.36
N LEU A 15 29.63 22.41 -8.31
CA LEU A 15 28.20 22.61 -8.48
C LEU A 15 27.51 22.10 -7.21
N LYS A 16 27.10 23.02 -6.32
CA LYS A 16 26.13 22.70 -5.27
C LYS A 16 24.81 22.37 -5.97
N ALA A 17 24.54 21.08 -6.14
CA ALA A 17 23.17 20.63 -6.34
C ALA A 17 22.40 20.98 -5.07
N SER A 18 21.57 22.03 -5.14
CA SER A 18 20.56 22.26 -4.13
C SER A 18 19.50 21.17 -4.31
N GLU A 19 19.50 20.20 -3.40
CA GLU A 19 18.41 19.23 -3.35
C GLU A 19 17.10 19.99 -3.10
N PRO A 20 16.04 19.72 -3.88
CA PRO A 20 14.76 20.34 -3.64
C PRO A 20 14.25 19.88 -2.27
N SER A 21 13.98 20.84 -1.40
CA SER A 21 13.32 20.64 -0.12
C SER A 21 11.85 20.24 -0.35
N SER A 22 11.60 18.99 -0.71
CA SER A 22 10.28 18.40 -0.78
C SER A 22 10.01 17.60 0.49
N SER A 23 8.93 17.92 1.20
CA SER A 23 8.41 17.20 2.37
C SER A 23 8.37 15.68 2.12
N TRP A 24 9.10 14.91 2.92
CA TRP A 24 9.61 13.58 2.59
C TRP A 24 8.60 12.41 2.67
N GLY A 25 7.34 12.60 3.10
CA GLY A 25 6.37 11.49 3.21
C GLY A 25 5.05 11.64 2.44
N GLY A 26 4.55 12.87 2.22
CA GLY A 26 3.27 13.10 1.54
C GLY A 26 3.29 12.80 0.03
N ALA A 27 4.31 13.30 -0.67
CA ALA A 27 4.49 13.06 -2.11
C ALA A 27 4.71 11.58 -2.42
N TRP A 28 5.49 10.90 -1.58
CA TRP A 28 5.82 9.48 -1.71
C TRP A 28 4.60 8.57 -1.58
N THR A 29 3.68 8.88 -0.67
CA THR A 29 2.46 8.08 -0.43
C THR A 29 1.51 8.15 -1.62
N GLU A 30 1.29 9.35 -2.18
CA GLU A 30 0.47 9.50 -3.38
C GLU A 30 1.15 8.90 -4.61
N GLU A 31 2.48 9.01 -4.74
CA GLU A 31 3.23 8.32 -5.80
C GLU A 31 3.07 6.80 -5.74
N LYS A 32 3.14 6.20 -4.55
CA LYS A 32 2.89 4.76 -4.34
C LYS A 32 1.46 4.37 -4.74
N LEU A 33 0.46 5.14 -4.31
CA LEU A 33 -0.93 4.86 -4.64
C LEU A 33 -1.21 5.03 -6.15
N ASN A 34 -0.58 6.01 -6.79
CA ASN A 34 -0.61 6.19 -8.23
C ASN A 34 0.07 5.03 -8.97
N ALA A 35 1.21 4.55 -8.48
CA ALA A 35 1.90 3.39 -9.04
C ALA A 35 1.07 2.12 -8.88
N PHE A 36 0.47 1.90 -7.71
CA PHE A 36 -0.47 0.82 -7.45
C PHE A 36 -1.65 0.88 -8.43
N GLU A 37 -2.31 2.02 -8.56
CA GLU A 37 -3.45 2.18 -9.46
C GLU A 37 -3.06 1.90 -10.92
N LYS A 38 -1.90 2.40 -11.37
CA LYS A 38 -1.37 2.10 -12.72
C LYS A 38 -1.14 0.61 -12.90
N TYR A 39 -0.55 -0.07 -11.91
CA TYR A 39 -0.29 -1.50 -11.96
C TYR A 39 -1.59 -2.32 -12.03
N VAL A 40 -2.57 -2.02 -11.16
CA VAL A 40 -3.88 -2.68 -11.19
C VAL A 40 -4.57 -2.45 -12.53
N ASN A 41 -4.50 -1.23 -13.06
CA ASN A 41 -5.05 -0.91 -14.37
C ASN A 41 -4.40 -1.74 -15.48
N ALA A 42 -3.07 -1.86 -15.50
CA ALA A 42 -2.35 -2.67 -16.48
C ALA A 42 -2.70 -4.16 -16.36
N TYR A 43 -2.73 -4.69 -15.13
CA TYR A 43 -3.14 -6.07 -14.84
C TYR A 43 -4.53 -6.35 -15.41
N LEU A 44 -5.52 -5.54 -15.05
CA LEU A 44 -6.90 -5.71 -15.52
C LEU A 44 -7.03 -5.55 -17.04
N THR A 45 -6.24 -4.67 -17.68
CA THR A 45 -6.22 -4.56 -19.15
C THR A 45 -5.83 -5.90 -19.79
N ILE A 46 -4.74 -6.50 -19.32
CA ILE A 46 -4.22 -7.77 -19.85
C ILE A 46 -5.20 -8.90 -19.54
N MET A 47 -5.63 -9.01 -18.28
CA MET A 47 -6.49 -10.11 -17.85
C MET A 47 -7.87 -10.05 -18.50
N ASN A 48 -8.48 -8.88 -18.65
CA ASN A 48 -9.78 -8.74 -19.31
C ASN A 48 -9.74 -9.11 -20.80
N LYS A 49 -8.60 -8.94 -21.47
CA LYS A 49 -8.43 -9.37 -22.86
C LYS A 49 -8.59 -10.89 -23.02
N TYR A 50 -8.18 -11.66 -22.01
CA TYR A 50 -8.07 -13.12 -22.11
C TYR A 50 -9.01 -13.89 -21.17
N ARG A 51 -9.65 -13.24 -20.21
CA ARG A 51 -10.41 -13.95 -19.18
C ARG A 51 -11.64 -14.66 -19.71
N ASP A 52 -12.39 -14.06 -20.63
CA ASP A 52 -13.66 -14.63 -21.08
C ASP A 52 -13.40 -15.88 -21.96
N GLN A 53 -12.39 -15.85 -22.82
CA GLN A 53 -11.96 -17.00 -23.63
C GLN A 53 -11.36 -18.15 -22.80
N ASN A 54 -10.80 -17.86 -21.62
CA ASN A 54 -10.18 -18.86 -20.75
C ASN A 54 -11.08 -19.24 -19.56
N ASP A 55 -12.26 -18.64 -19.45
CA ASP A 55 -13.16 -18.71 -18.29
C ASP A 55 -12.42 -18.41 -16.96
N TRP A 56 -11.61 -17.36 -16.94
CA TRP A 56 -10.90 -16.95 -15.73
C TRP A 56 -11.78 -16.08 -14.83
N LYS A 57 -11.69 -16.36 -13.53
CA LYS A 57 -12.21 -15.47 -12.49
C LYS A 57 -11.08 -14.77 -11.77
N LEU A 58 -11.18 -13.45 -11.66
CA LEU A 58 -10.15 -12.59 -11.12
C LEU A 58 -10.46 -12.24 -9.66
N ILE A 59 -9.45 -12.39 -8.81
CA ILE A 59 -9.50 -12.08 -7.38
C ILE A 59 -8.59 -10.90 -7.12
N TYR A 60 -9.10 -9.88 -6.44
CA TYR A 60 -8.28 -8.92 -5.72
C TYR A 60 -8.20 -9.37 -4.26
N PHE A 61 -6.99 -9.44 -3.72
CA PHE A 61 -6.75 -9.80 -2.33
C PHE A 61 -5.86 -8.75 -1.70
N ASP A 62 -6.32 -8.16 -0.59
CA ASP A 62 -5.58 -7.22 0.23
C ASP A 62 -5.44 -7.81 1.64
N GLY A 63 -4.21 -8.18 1.99
CA GLY A 63 -3.92 -8.85 3.26
C GLY A 63 -3.92 -7.92 4.48
N PHE A 64 -3.83 -6.60 4.26
CA PHE A 64 -3.64 -5.59 5.30
C PHE A 64 -4.47 -4.35 4.96
N ALA A 65 -5.79 -4.53 4.83
CA ALA A 65 -6.67 -3.53 4.25
C ALA A 65 -6.90 -2.31 5.16
N GLY A 66 -6.75 -2.46 6.48
CA GLY A 66 -6.97 -1.42 7.47
C GLY A 66 -8.42 -0.94 7.54
N SER A 67 -8.64 0.20 8.18
CA SER A 67 -9.95 0.85 8.32
C SER A 67 -10.37 1.69 7.10
N GLY A 68 -9.42 2.01 6.22
CA GLY A 68 -9.63 2.95 5.12
C GLY A 68 -9.85 4.41 5.56
N SER A 69 -9.80 4.73 6.86
CA SER A 69 -9.96 6.08 7.39
C SER A 69 -8.79 6.48 8.29
N ARG A 70 -8.56 7.79 8.43
CA ARG A 70 -7.63 8.36 9.42
C ARG A 70 -8.11 7.98 10.81
N GLN A 71 -7.39 7.12 11.53
CA GLN A 71 -7.55 7.08 12.97
C GLN A 71 -6.98 8.38 13.52
N GLU A 72 -7.85 9.25 14.04
CA GLU A 72 -7.49 10.22 15.05
C GLU A 72 -7.48 9.46 16.37
N THR A 73 -6.45 8.65 16.63
CA THR A 73 -6.29 8.06 17.96
C THR A 73 -5.80 9.16 18.90
N ALA A 74 -6.53 9.33 20.01
CA ALA A 74 -5.99 10.01 21.18
C ALA A 74 -4.70 9.28 21.62
N PRO A 75 -3.71 9.98 22.20
CA PRO A 75 -2.44 9.37 22.54
C PRO A 75 -2.62 8.37 23.68
N ASP A 76 -2.30 7.09 23.43
CA ASP A 76 -2.00 6.11 24.46
C ASP A 76 -0.51 6.25 24.86
N GLU A 77 -0.12 5.82 26.07
CA GLU A 77 1.22 6.06 26.65
C GLU A 77 2.39 5.51 25.80
N ASP A 78 2.18 4.41 25.04
CA ASP A 78 3.19 3.87 24.10
C ASP A 78 3.38 4.73 22.84
N ASN A 79 2.43 5.63 22.56
CA ASN A 79 2.46 6.53 21.41
C ASN A 79 3.37 7.76 21.66
N GLN A 80 3.84 7.97 22.89
CA GLN A 80 4.64 9.14 23.27
C GLN A 80 6.03 9.15 22.60
N LEU A 81 6.72 8.00 22.57
CA LEU A 81 8.03 7.88 21.93
C LEU A 81 7.94 8.07 20.40
N MET A 82 6.84 7.61 19.80
CA MET A 82 6.57 7.83 18.38
C MET A 82 6.26 9.30 18.10
N LEU A 83 5.47 9.97 18.96
CA LEU A 83 5.18 11.40 18.89
C LEU A 83 6.43 12.27 19.09
N ASP A 84 7.36 11.86 19.94
CA ASP A 84 8.62 12.58 20.14
C ASP A 84 9.51 12.49 18.89
N LEU A 85 9.58 11.32 18.25
CA LEU A 85 10.30 11.13 16.98
C LEU A 85 9.65 11.90 15.82
N ILE A 86 8.32 11.95 15.77
CA ILE A 86 7.50 12.73 14.82
C ILE A 86 7.81 14.23 14.95
N ASN A 87 7.85 14.74 16.18
CA ASN A 87 8.15 16.15 16.46
C ASN A 87 9.60 16.50 16.14
N GLU A 88 10.56 15.62 16.45
CA GLU A 88 11.99 15.85 16.20
C GLU A 88 12.33 15.87 14.70
N HIS A 89 11.68 15.02 13.90
CA HIS A 89 11.96 14.88 12.46
C HIS A 89 10.98 15.65 11.55
N GLN A 90 10.08 16.46 12.12
CA GLN A 90 9.00 17.15 11.39
C GLN A 90 8.15 16.22 10.49
N ILE A 91 8.08 14.94 10.87
CA ILE A 91 7.29 13.94 10.17
C ILE A 91 5.84 14.24 10.54
N THR A 92 5.03 14.69 9.59
CA THR A 92 3.61 14.95 9.89
C THR A 92 2.90 13.63 10.17
N THR A 93 1.83 13.65 10.98
CA THR A 93 0.95 12.48 11.16
C THR A 93 0.37 11.94 9.85
N ASP A 94 0.45 12.71 8.75
CA ASP A 94 0.11 12.29 7.39
C ASP A 94 1.14 11.34 6.77
N GLU A 95 2.38 11.31 7.25
CA GLU A 95 3.47 10.47 6.74
C GLU A 95 3.47 9.04 7.34
N LEU A 96 2.66 8.81 8.38
CA LEU A 96 2.59 7.54 9.12
C LEU A 96 1.50 6.58 8.66
N SER A 97 0.75 6.90 7.58
CA SER A 97 -0.34 6.03 7.16
C SER A 97 -0.41 5.78 5.67
N PRO A 98 0.35 4.80 5.17
CA PRO A 98 0.69 4.83 3.76
C PRO A 98 -0.37 4.19 2.81
N TYR A 99 -1.44 3.54 3.28
CA TYR A 99 -2.33 2.70 2.41
C TYR A 99 -3.84 2.92 2.57
N LYS A 100 -4.27 4.10 3.02
CA LYS A 100 -5.68 4.44 3.29
C LYS A 100 -6.62 4.56 2.07
N GLY A 101 -6.17 4.21 0.85
CA GLY A 101 -6.96 4.37 -0.37
C GLY A 101 -6.81 3.27 -1.42
N ALA A 102 -6.06 2.19 -1.16
CA ALA A 102 -5.91 1.09 -2.12
C ALA A 102 -7.25 0.39 -2.39
N ALA A 103 -8.00 0.08 -1.32
CA ALA A 103 -9.32 -0.55 -1.38
C ALA A 103 -10.37 0.31 -2.10
N GLU A 104 -10.32 1.63 -1.92
CA GLU A 104 -11.21 2.56 -2.62
C GLU A 104 -10.84 2.70 -4.10
N ARG A 105 -9.54 2.90 -4.41
CA ARG A 105 -9.04 3.00 -5.78
C ARG A 105 -9.37 1.76 -6.59
N VAL A 106 -9.15 0.56 -6.05
CA VAL A 106 -9.44 -0.70 -6.78
C VAL A 106 -10.93 -0.87 -7.09
N LEU A 107 -11.83 -0.46 -6.17
CA LEU A 107 -13.28 -0.48 -6.42
C LEU A 107 -13.73 0.58 -7.42
N ASN A 108 -13.02 1.72 -7.49
CA ASN A 108 -13.35 2.82 -8.38
C ASN A 108 -12.79 2.71 -9.81
N ILE A 109 -12.00 1.67 -10.10
CA ILE A 109 -11.52 1.39 -11.46
C ILE A 109 -12.68 1.35 -12.46
N SER A 110 -12.52 2.11 -13.55
CA SER A 110 -13.56 2.36 -14.56
C SER A 110 -13.80 1.19 -15.52
N LYS A 111 -12.83 0.29 -15.70
CA LYS A 111 -12.95 -0.90 -16.54
C LYS A 111 -13.62 -2.07 -15.80
N LYS A 112 -13.89 -3.17 -16.52
CA LYS A 112 -14.35 -4.43 -15.93
C LYS A 112 -13.37 -4.85 -14.82
N GLY A 113 -13.85 -4.85 -13.58
CA GLY A 113 -13.01 -5.10 -12.41
C GLY A 113 -12.76 -6.59 -12.17
N PHE A 114 -12.30 -6.87 -10.94
CA PHE A 114 -12.25 -8.22 -10.39
C PHE A 114 -13.65 -8.78 -10.15
N ASP A 115 -13.77 -10.11 -10.12
CA ASP A 115 -15.00 -10.79 -9.73
C ASP A 115 -15.15 -10.85 -8.22
N TYR A 116 -14.03 -11.03 -7.52
CA TYR A 116 -13.97 -11.16 -6.07
C TYR A 116 -12.99 -10.15 -5.51
N TYR A 117 -13.35 -9.56 -4.37
CA TYR A 117 -12.51 -8.63 -3.61
C TYR A 117 -12.47 -9.14 -2.17
N TYR A 118 -11.28 -9.41 -1.66
CA TYR A 118 -11.06 -9.81 -0.27
C TYR A 118 -10.22 -8.74 0.42
N PHE A 119 -10.78 -8.16 1.47
CA PHE A 119 -10.13 -7.19 2.34
C PHE A 119 -9.95 -7.84 3.71
N ILE A 120 -8.70 -8.12 4.07
CA ILE A 120 -8.36 -8.82 5.31
C ILE A 120 -7.74 -7.82 6.27
N ASP A 121 -8.17 -7.87 7.52
CA ASP A 121 -7.50 -7.17 8.60
C ASP A 121 -7.61 -7.97 9.91
N LYS A 122 -6.60 -7.86 10.77
CA LYS A 122 -6.58 -8.53 12.07
C LYS A 122 -7.34 -7.75 13.13
N ASP A 123 -7.58 -6.46 12.92
CA ASP A 123 -8.44 -5.65 13.79
C ASP A 123 -9.89 -5.66 13.27
N GLU A 124 -10.79 -6.18 14.09
CA GLU A 124 -12.23 -6.24 13.78
C GLU A 124 -12.83 -4.84 13.60
N VAL A 125 -12.37 -3.85 14.37
CA VAL A 125 -12.86 -2.47 14.30
C VAL A 125 -12.50 -1.87 12.95
N SER A 126 -11.24 -1.98 12.54
CA SER A 126 -10.77 -1.58 11.22
C SER A 126 -11.56 -2.26 10.10
N SER A 127 -11.75 -3.58 10.17
CA SER A 127 -12.52 -4.32 9.15
C SER A 127 -13.97 -3.82 9.02
N LYS A 128 -14.64 -3.49 10.14
CA LYS A 128 -15.99 -2.92 10.15
C LYS A 128 -16.02 -1.51 9.55
N GLN A 129 -15.09 -0.64 9.95
CA GLN A 129 -14.98 0.72 9.42
C GLN A 129 -14.77 0.72 7.91
N LEU A 130 -13.89 -0.16 7.40
CA LEU A 130 -13.64 -0.28 5.97
C LEU A 130 -14.90 -0.76 5.23
N ARG A 131 -15.62 -1.74 5.79
CA ARG A 131 -16.89 -2.20 5.22
C ARG A 131 -17.90 -1.07 5.11
N GLU A 132 -18.11 -0.30 6.17
CA GLU A 132 -19.03 0.84 6.18
C GLU A 132 -18.62 1.90 5.15
N LYS A 133 -17.32 2.21 5.08
CA LYS A 133 -16.77 3.17 4.10
C LYS A 133 -17.00 2.74 2.66
N LEU A 134 -16.77 1.47 2.33
CA LEU A 134 -16.79 1.00 0.94
C LEU A 134 -18.19 0.60 0.45
N THR A 135 -19.11 0.25 1.35
CA THR A 135 -20.48 -0.18 0.99
C THR A 135 -21.18 0.76 -0.01
N PRO A 136 -21.15 2.10 0.15
CA PRO A 136 -21.81 3.02 -0.78
C PRO A 136 -21.26 3.00 -2.21
N ILE A 137 -19.98 2.62 -2.40
CA ILE A 137 -19.29 2.69 -3.69
C ILE A 137 -19.16 1.33 -4.39
N CYS A 138 -19.76 0.27 -3.83
CA CYS A 138 -19.57 -1.09 -4.30
C CYS A 138 -20.18 -1.38 -5.69
N LYS A 139 -21.02 -0.52 -6.29
CA LYS A 139 -21.53 -0.63 -7.69
C LYS A 139 -21.97 -2.05 -8.10
N GLY A 140 -22.64 -2.79 -7.21
CA GLY A 140 -23.10 -4.18 -7.45
C GLY A 140 -22.04 -5.27 -7.26
N ARG A 141 -20.79 -4.91 -6.94
CA ARG A 141 -19.75 -5.82 -6.45
C ARG A 141 -20.04 -6.19 -5.00
N LYS A 142 -19.60 -7.39 -4.59
CA LYS A 142 -19.75 -7.88 -3.22
C LYS A 142 -18.36 -8.14 -2.63
N PRO A 143 -17.68 -7.09 -2.14
CA PRO A 143 -16.42 -7.28 -1.43
C PRO A 143 -16.64 -8.03 -0.12
N GLU A 144 -15.68 -8.89 0.21
CA GLU A 144 -15.65 -9.69 1.42
C GLU A 144 -14.64 -9.09 2.39
N PHE A 145 -15.13 -8.66 3.55
CA PHE A 145 -14.31 -8.12 4.63
C PHE A 145 -14.14 -9.18 5.70
N ARG A 146 -12.90 -9.60 5.95
CA ARG A 146 -12.58 -10.68 6.89
C ARG A 146 -11.72 -10.17 8.03
N HIS A 147 -12.21 -10.35 9.24
CA HIS A 147 -11.42 -10.23 10.46
C HIS A 147 -10.59 -11.52 10.62
N SER A 148 -9.32 -11.48 10.21
CA SER A 148 -8.42 -12.64 10.27
C SER A 148 -6.95 -12.25 10.11
N ASP A 149 -6.06 -13.20 10.43
CA ASP A 149 -4.64 -13.05 10.17
C ASP A 149 -4.34 -13.21 8.67
N ALA A 150 -3.56 -12.27 8.11
CA ALA A 150 -3.20 -12.25 6.69
C ALA A 150 -2.52 -13.55 6.24
N ASN A 151 -1.64 -14.13 7.05
CA ASN A 151 -0.94 -15.37 6.69
C ASN A 151 -1.92 -16.56 6.63
N THR A 152 -2.92 -16.57 7.50
CA THR A 152 -3.99 -17.58 7.46
C THR A 152 -4.80 -17.47 6.18
N GLU A 153 -5.19 -16.26 5.78
CA GLU A 153 -5.99 -16.02 4.59
C GLU A 153 -5.21 -16.22 3.28
N VAL A 154 -3.92 -15.87 3.25
CA VAL A 154 -3.03 -16.16 2.11
C VAL A 154 -2.88 -17.65 1.89
N LYS A 155 -2.77 -18.46 2.94
CA LYS A 155 -2.75 -19.93 2.81
C LYS A 155 -4.05 -20.47 2.20
N LYS A 156 -5.21 -19.94 2.62
CA LYS A 156 -6.51 -20.30 2.02
C LYS A 156 -6.58 -19.89 0.55
N LEU A 157 -6.12 -18.69 0.21
CA LEU A 157 -6.04 -18.22 -1.17
C LEU A 157 -5.14 -19.13 -2.01
N ALA A 158 -3.95 -19.48 -1.53
CA ALA A 158 -3.01 -20.35 -2.23
C ALA A 158 -3.63 -21.73 -2.52
N THR A 159 -4.29 -22.34 -1.53
CA THR A 159 -5.03 -23.60 -1.72
C THR A 159 -6.14 -23.46 -2.76
N ALA A 160 -6.91 -22.37 -2.74
CA ALA A 160 -7.97 -22.13 -3.72
C ALA A 160 -7.41 -21.99 -5.15
N LEU A 161 -6.30 -21.25 -5.32
CA LEU A 161 -5.62 -21.08 -6.60
C LEU A 161 -5.01 -22.39 -7.12
N HIS A 162 -4.47 -23.22 -6.21
CA HIS A 162 -3.92 -24.53 -6.55
C HIS A 162 -5.02 -25.48 -7.05
N ASN A 163 -6.16 -25.52 -6.34
CA ASN A 163 -7.26 -26.42 -6.64
C ASN A 163 -8.09 -25.97 -7.85
N ASN A 164 -8.00 -24.70 -8.25
CA ASN A 164 -8.76 -24.17 -9.38
C ASN A 164 -7.90 -23.27 -10.27
N SER A 165 -7.43 -23.85 -11.37
CA SER A 165 -6.59 -23.16 -12.37
C SER A 165 -7.29 -22.00 -13.10
N LYS A 166 -8.62 -21.90 -13.00
CA LYS A 166 -9.41 -20.77 -13.54
C LYS A 166 -9.36 -19.52 -12.67
N LEU A 167 -8.97 -19.66 -11.40
CA LEU A 167 -8.77 -18.50 -10.54
C LEU A 167 -7.43 -17.83 -10.85
N LYS A 168 -7.44 -16.50 -10.90
CA LYS A 168 -6.24 -15.66 -11.04
C LYS A 168 -6.34 -14.55 -10.02
N ALA A 169 -5.28 -14.31 -9.26
CA ALA A 169 -5.29 -13.31 -8.20
C ALA A 169 -4.28 -12.20 -8.48
N LEU A 170 -4.66 -10.99 -8.10
CA LEU A 170 -3.76 -9.92 -7.75
C LEU A 170 -3.74 -9.79 -6.23
N VAL A 171 -2.56 -9.90 -5.63
CA VAL A 171 -2.39 -9.94 -4.17
C VAL A 171 -1.54 -8.76 -3.72
N LEU A 172 -2.09 -7.95 -2.81
CA LEU A 172 -1.38 -6.91 -2.08
C LEU A 172 -1.08 -7.43 -0.67
N LEU A 173 0.20 -7.68 -0.40
CA LEU A 173 0.70 -8.14 0.90
C LEU A 173 1.75 -7.14 1.38
N ASP A 174 1.28 -6.07 2.00
CA ASP A 174 2.16 -5.02 2.46
C ASP A 174 1.77 -4.68 3.91
N PRO A 175 2.37 -5.36 4.92
CA PRO A 175 2.11 -5.08 6.32
C PRO A 175 2.66 -3.69 6.64
N PHE A 176 1.81 -2.67 6.69
CA PHE A 176 2.24 -1.35 7.18
C PHE A 176 2.39 -1.38 8.67
N GLY A 177 3.62 -1.66 9.08
CA GLY A 177 4.08 -1.74 10.45
C GLY A 177 5.40 -2.49 10.47
N MET A 178 6.45 -1.92 9.88
CA MET A 178 7.84 -2.29 10.24
C MET A 178 8.18 -1.81 11.67
N GLN A 179 7.22 -1.82 12.59
CA GLN A 179 7.53 -1.82 14.01
C GLN A 179 7.81 -3.26 14.40
N VAL A 180 9.08 -3.62 14.26
CA VAL A 180 9.64 -4.75 14.98
C VAL A 180 9.83 -4.25 16.41
N ASN A 181 9.01 -4.76 17.34
CA ASN A 181 9.28 -4.62 18.77
C ASN A 181 10.61 -5.29 19.13
#